data_AF-A0A8T8WV60-F1
#
_entry.id   AF-A0A8T8WV60-F1
#
_cell.length_a   1.000
_cell.length_b   1.000
_cell.length_c   1.000
_cell.angle_alpha   90.00
_cell.angle_beta   90.00
_cell.angle_gamma   90.00
#
_symmetry.space_group_name_H-M   'P 1'
#
loop_
_entity.id
_entity.type
_entity.pdbx_description
1 polymer ?
#
loop_
_entity_poly.entity_id
_entity_poly.type
_entity_poly.pdbx_seq_one_letter_code
_entity_poly.pdbx_strand_id
1 'polypeptide(L)'
;MAAAAVPAPIAIQAPVAPPTVIASTTLRATRPTKQIPESIIQRARAVEKVDFDATKHLATATPRKVFMMKDLGFEGAGISPTALSEPFPLFTPEAVQQIRAEIFSEPVLRDCQYASSFATNMIRGYGPQRAPFIFNAWHSPELLATISRVAGIELVPAMDVDIGHVNVSVNDAAAESTKSRSTDDTDDDSVPAFAWHHDSYPFVCVTMLSDCEGMVGGETAVKTANGEVLKFRGPLMGTAVVMQGRYIEHQALKAIGGRERISMVTAFRPKSPLVKDETVLTSLRGISELPELYSQYALYRLENLEERVRAQLKKLREQHARRCFDVDAIRGALGEQRAFLEATLRELVDV
;
A
#
# COMPACT_ATOMS: atom_id res chain seq x y z
N MET A 1 -10.68 -60.80 1.29
CA MET A 1 -11.15 -59.44 1.01
C MET A 1 -10.51 -58.50 2.01
N ALA A 2 -9.54 -57.70 1.60
CA ALA A 2 -8.87 -56.73 2.47
C ALA A 2 -9.62 -55.40 2.38
N ALA A 3 -10.03 -54.87 3.54
CA ALA A 3 -10.73 -53.60 3.64
C ALA A 3 -9.76 -52.44 3.32
N ALA A 4 -10.15 -51.58 2.39
CA ALA A 4 -9.40 -50.38 2.05
C ALA A 4 -9.48 -49.37 3.21
N ALA A 5 -8.32 -48.89 3.65
CA ALA A 5 -8.21 -47.85 4.67
C ALA A 5 -8.74 -46.52 4.13
N VAL A 6 -9.65 -45.91 4.87
CA VAL A 6 -10.15 -44.56 4.62
C VAL A 6 -9.02 -43.56 4.94
N PRO A 7 -8.67 -42.63 4.03
CA PRO A 7 -7.61 -41.65 4.31
C PRO A 7 -8.05 -40.72 5.45
N ALA A 8 -7.14 -40.46 6.37
CA ALA A 8 -7.35 -39.52 7.47
C ALA A 8 -7.65 -38.11 6.91
N PRO A 9 -8.53 -37.33 7.56
CA PRO A 9 -8.83 -35.97 7.14
C PRO A 9 -7.54 -35.14 7.14
N ILE A 10 -7.24 -34.52 6.00
CA ILE A 10 -6.14 -33.56 5.86
C ILE A 10 -6.41 -32.44 6.86
N ALA A 11 -5.54 -32.29 7.86
CA ALA A 11 -5.62 -31.19 8.81
C ALA A 11 -5.51 -29.88 8.02
N ILE A 12 -6.61 -29.10 8.02
CA ILE A 12 -6.60 -27.74 7.49
C ILE A 12 -5.66 -26.96 8.41
N GLN A 13 -4.49 -26.55 7.90
CA GLN A 13 -3.58 -25.67 8.64
C GLN A 13 -4.36 -24.44 9.10
N ALA A 14 -4.20 -24.08 10.38
CA ALA A 14 -4.81 -22.88 10.92
C ALA A 14 -4.35 -21.65 10.10
N PRO A 15 -5.23 -20.67 9.85
CA PRO A 15 -4.87 -19.48 9.08
C PRO A 15 -3.67 -18.78 9.74
N VAL A 16 -2.67 -18.41 8.93
CA VAL A 16 -1.52 -17.62 9.42
C VAL A 16 -2.03 -16.26 9.90
N ALA A 17 -1.81 -15.96 11.18
CA ALA A 17 -2.18 -14.67 11.76
C ALA A 17 -1.40 -13.53 11.08
N PRO A 18 -2.02 -12.35 10.88
CA PRO A 18 -1.31 -11.21 10.30
C PRO A 18 -0.21 -10.76 11.25
N PRO A 19 0.97 -10.34 10.74
CA PRO A 19 2.05 -9.87 11.58
C PRO A 19 1.69 -8.55 12.28
N THR A 20 2.43 -8.22 13.33
CA THR A 20 2.23 -6.96 14.06
C THR A 20 2.87 -5.79 13.28
N VAL A 21 2.10 -4.73 13.04
CA VAL A 21 2.64 -3.46 12.52
C VAL A 21 3.21 -2.65 13.66
N ILE A 22 4.41 -2.11 13.47
CA ILE A 22 5.09 -1.26 14.44
C ILE A 22 4.81 0.20 14.07
N ALA A 23 4.30 0.97 15.04
CA ALA A 23 4.02 2.39 14.85
C ALA A 23 5.31 3.23 14.78
N SER A 24 5.24 4.37 14.12
CA SER A 24 6.21 5.44 14.32
C SER A 24 6.14 5.95 15.76
N THR A 25 7.28 6.41 16.27
CA THR A 25 7.35 7.17 17.53
C THR A 25 6.69 8.55 17.41
N THR A 26 6.39 9.02 16.20
CA THR A 26 5.60 10.22 15.95
C THR A 26 4.15 9.97 16.40
N LEU A 27 3.69 10.70 17.41
CA LEU A 27 2.35 10.53 17.98
C LEU A 27 1.28 11.39 17.29
N ARG A 28 1.69 12.46 16.60
CA ARG A 28 0.78 13.41 15.93
C ARG A 28 1.39 13.93 14.64
N ALA A 29 0.51 14.21 13.68
CA ALA A 29 0.90 14.78 12.40
C ALA A 29 1.77 16.03 12.59
N THR A 30 3.00 15.98 12.06
CA THR A 30 4.03 17.01 12.28
C THR A 30 4.42 17.60 10.93
N ARG A 31 4.57 18.93 10.84
CA ARG A 31 5.04 19.60 9.62
C ARG A 31 6.55 19.41 9.43
N PRO A 32 7.04 19.25 8.19
CA PRO A 32 8.47 19.07 7.94
C PRO A 32 9.26 20.33 8.26
N THR A 33 10.48 20.15 8.76
CA THR A 33 11.46 21.23 8.96
C THR A 33 12.43 21.36 7.78
N LYS A 34 12.66 20.27 7.05
CA LYS A 34 13.47 20.26 5.84
C LYS A 34 12.62 20.65 4.63
N GLN A 35 12.96 21.77 4.02
CA GLN A 35 12.28 22.26 2.83
C GLN A 35 12.61 21.40 1.61
N ILE A 36 11.61 21.24 0.73
CA ILE A 36 11.82 20.64 -0.59
C ILE A 36 12.46 21.73 -1.47
N PRO A 37 13.55 21.43 -2.22
CA PRO A 37 14.19 22.39 -3.10
C PRO A 37 13.22 23.08 -4.06
N GLU A 38 13.29 24.40 -4.11
CA GLU A 38 12.42 25.23 -4.94
C GLU A 38 12.48 24.85 -6.43
N SER A 39 13.65 24.39 -6.91
CA SER A 39 13.82 23.93 -8.29
C SER A 39 12.97 22.70 -8.65
N ILE A 40 12.70 21.81 -7.69
CA ILE A 40 11.83 20.64 -7.86
C ILE A 40 10.37 21.10 -7.97
N ILE A 41 9.98 22.03 -7.08
CA ILE A 41 8.63 22.58 -7.01
C ILE A 41 8.30 23.37 -8.28
N GLN A 42 9.18 24.29 -8.70
CA GLN A 42 8.97 25.14 -9.87
C GLN A 42 8.88 24.32 -11.17
N ARG A 43 9.72 23.29 -11.32
CA ARG A 43 9.65 22.39 -12.48
C ARG A 43 8.29 21.68 -12.55
N ALA A 44 7.77 21.20 -11.42
CA ALA A 44 6.47 20.55 -11.38
C ALA A 44 5.32 21.53 -11.66
N ARG A 45 5.41 22.76 -11.14
CA ARG A 45 4.40 23.82 -11.34
C ARG A 45 4.39 24.42 -12.75
N ALA A 46 5.45 24.23 -13.52
CA ALA A 46 5.53 24.69 -14.91
C ALA A 46 4.64 23.85 -15.87
N VAL A 47 4.15 22.69 -15.42
CA VAL A 47 3.27 21.82 -16.20
C VAL A 47 1.85 22.37 -16.16
N GLU A 48 1.26 22.60 -17.33
CA GLU A 48 -0.17 22.91 -17.44
C GLU A 48 -0.99 21.69 -17.05
N LYS A 49 -1.90 21.87 -16.09
CA LYS A 49 -2.71 20.78 -15.57
C LYS A 49 -3.83 20.40 -16.54
N VAL A 50 -4.01 19.10 -16.77
CA VAL A 50 -5.08 18.56 -17.60
C VAL A 50 -5.90 17.53 -16.83
N ASP A 51 -7.07 17.18 -17.35
CA ASP A 51 -7.89 16.10 -16.79
C ASP A 51 -7.29 14.71 -17.10
N PHE A 52 -7.51 13.77 -16.19
CA PHE A 52 -7.09 12.39 -16.39
C PHE A 52 -7.89 11.69 -17.50
N ASP A 53 -7.18 11.30 -18.56
CA ASP A 53 -7.62 10.37 -19.61
C ASP A 53 -6.86 9.03 -19.53
N ALA A 54 -7.57 7.94 -19.25
CA ALA A 54 -6.96 6.60 -19.12
C ALA A 54 -6.22 6.14 -20.38
N THR A 55 -6.67 6.56 -21.57
CA THR A 55 -6.06 6.14 -22.85
C THR A 55 -4.72 6.81 -23.13
N LYS A 56 -4.47 7.97 -22.50
CA LYS A 56 -3.24 8.75 -22.65
C LYS A 56 -2.28 8.58 -21.48
N HIS A 57 -2.84 8.43 -20.27
CA HIS A 57 -2.08 8.53 -19.04
C HIS A 57 -1.70 7.18 -18.43
N LEU A 58 -2.40 6.10 -18.80
CA LEU A 58 -2.03 4.75 -18.37
C LEU A 58 -1.15 4.06 -19.41
N ALA A 59 -0.15 3.33 -18.92
CA ALA A 59 0.59 2.39 -19.75
C ALA A 59 -0.17 1.06 -19.83
N THR A 60 -0.19 0.43 -21.01
CA THR A 60 -0.92 -0.83 -21.24
C THR A 60 -0.10 -2.07 -20.86
N ALA A 61 0.95 -1.91 -20.06
CA ALA A 61 1.92 -2.97 -19.77
C ALA A 61 1.53 -3.80 -18.54
N THR A 62 2.12 -5.00 -18.46
CA THR A 62 1.96 -5.93 -17.34
C THR A 62 3.30 -6.29 -16.76
N PRO A 63 3.37 -6.66 -15.47
CA PRO A 63 4.60 -7.21 -14.91
C PRO A 63 5.00 -8.47 -15.66
N ARG A 64 6.30 -8.60 -15.93
CA ARG A 64 6.86 -9.79 -16.57
C ARG A 64 6.76 -11.01 -15.66
N LYS A 65 6.86 -10.80 -14.35
CA LYS A 65 6.73 -11.82 -13.33
C LYS A 65 5.95 -11.30 -12.13
N VAL A 66 5.12 -12.18 -11.57
CA VAL A 66 4.47 -12.03 -10.27
C VAL A 66 4.95 -13.17 -9.40
N PHE A 67 5.47 -12.83 -8.21
CA PHE A 67 5.89 -13.76 -7.19
C PHE A 67 4.69 -14.10 -6.32
N MET A 68 4.55 -15.38 -5.98
CA MET A 68 3.45 -15.88 -5.17
C MET A 68 3.86 -15.95 -3.70
N MET A 69 2.89 -15.93 -2.80
CA MET A 69 3.09 -16.10 -1.35
C MET A 69 3.85 -17.39 -1.04
N LYS A 70 3.54 -18.48 -1.73
CA LYS A 70 4.27 -19.77 -1.61
C LYS A 70 5.74 -19.67 -2.01
N ASP A 71 6.09 -18.82 -2.99
CA ASP A 71 7.47 -18.68 -3.46
C ASP A 71 8.35 -18.02 -2.39
N LEU A 72 7.73 -17.28 -1.46
CA LEU A 72 8.37 -16.64 -0.31
C LEU A 72 8.15 -17.42 1.00
N GLY A 73 7.52 -18.60 0.96
CA GLY A 73 7.22 -19.41 2.14
C GLY A 73 6.02 -18.94 2.99
N PHE A 74 5.16 -18.07 2.45
CA PHE A 74 3.97 -17.55 3.11
C PHE A 74 2.66 -18.18 2.58
N GLU A 75 2.70 -19.44 2.14
CA GLU A 75 1.51 -20.13 1.62
C GLU A 75 0.35 -20.10 2.63
N GLY A 76 -0.85 -19.75 2.17
CA GLY A 76 -2.04 -19.64 3.01
C GLY A 76 -2.14 -18.38 3.87
N ALA A 77 -1.10 -17.53 3.90
CA ALA A 77 -1.19 -16.18 4.47
C ALA A 77 -1.75 -15.20 3.43
N GLY A 78 -2.30 -14.07 3.91
CA GLY A 78 -2.82 -13.05 3.02
C GLY A 78 -4.29 -13.18 2.64
N ILE A 79 -4.71 -12.29 1.75
CA ILE A 79 -6.01 -12.27 1.08
C ILE A 79 -5.91 -12.72 -0.38
N SER A 80 -4.71 -12.99 -0.88
CA SER A 80 -4.41 -13.39 -2.25
C SER A 80 -3.16 -14.28 -2.33
N PRO A 81 -3.07 -15.21 -3.30
CA PRO A 81 -1.84 -15.95 -3.57
C PRO A 81 -0.69 -15.07 -4.08
N THR A 82 -0.94 -13.85 -4.56
CA THR A 82 0.11 -12.94 -5.04
C THR A 82 0.88 -12.31 -3.88
N ALA A 83 2.20 -12.45 -3.87
CA ALA A 83 3.07 -11.74 -2.93
C ALA A 83 3.42 -10.34 -3.44
N LEU A 84 4.13 -10.28 -4.57
CA LEU A 84 4.54 -9.02 -5.20
C LEU A 84 4.78 -9.19 -6.70
N SER A 85 4.82 -8.09 -7.42
CA SER A 85 5.15 -8.04 -8.85
C SER A 85 6.54 -7.48 -9.09
N GLU A 86 7.17 -7.86 -10.21
CA GLU A 86 8.25 -7.04 -10.77
C GLU A 86 7.71 -5.67 -11.20
N PRO A 87 8.55 -4.61 -11.21
CA PRO A 87 8.14 -3.31 -11.68
C PRO A 87 7.56 -3.38 -13.11
N PHE A 88 6.45 -2.69 -13.33
CA PHE A 88 5.82 -2.58 -14.64
C PHE A 88 5.38 -1.14 -14.92
N PRO A 89 5.43 -0.67 -16.18
CA PRO A 89 4.89 0.63 -16.53
C PRO A 89 3.40 0.71 -16.17
N LEU A 90 3.04 1.67 -15.33
CA LEU A 90 1.65 1.95 -14.93
C LEU A 90 1.18 3.29 -15.48
N PHE A 91 2.02 4.31 -15.37
CA PHE A 91 1.75 5.67 -15.83
C PHE A 91 2.70 6.04 -16.98
N THR A 92 2.19 6.81 -17.94
CA THR A 92 3.04 7.43 -18.96
C THR A 92 3.90 8.55 -18.35
N PRO A 93 5.01 8.95 -18.98
CA PRO A 93 5.81 10.08 -18.50
C PRO A 93 4.99 11.38 -18.35
N GLU A 94 4.04 11.61 -19.24
CA GLU A 94 3.09 12.74 -19.16
C GLU A 94 2.23 12.67 -17.90
N ALA A 95 1.69 11.48 -17.58
CA ALA A 95 0.92 11.29 -16.35
C ALA A 95 1.76 11.53 -15.09
N VAL A 96 3.04 11.12 -15.09
CA VAL A 96 3.96 11.43 -13.98
C VAL A 96 4.14 12.94 -13.81
N GLN A 97 4.23 13.69 -14.91
CA GLN A 97 4.30 15.16 -14.85
C GLN A 97 3.05 15.78 -14.24
N GLN A 98 1.86 15.29 -14.61
CA GLN A 98 0.58 15.72 -14.04
C GLN A 98 0.48 15.41 -12.55
N ILE A 99 0.83 14.18 -12.15
CA ILE A 99 0.89 13.77 -10.73
C ILE A 99 1.82 14.71 -9.96
N ARG A 100 3.02 15.00 -10.49
CA ARG A 100 3.97 15.91 -9.86
C ARG A 100 3.42 17.34 -9.75
N ALA A 101 2.72 17.83 -10.78
CA ALA A 101 2.11 19.16 -10.79
C ALA A 101 1.03 19.32 -9.69
N GLU A 102 0.32 18.24 -9.36
CA GLU A 102 -0.65 18.24 -8.26
C GLU A 102 0.03 18.19 -6.89
N ILE A 103 0.92 17.24 -6.65
CA ILE A 103 1.54 17.04 -5.32
C ILE A 103 2.41 18.23 -4.89
N PHE A 104 3.02 18.95 -5.84
CA PHE A 104 3.84 20.13 -5.56
C PHE A 104 3.08 21.45 -5.69
N SER A 105 1.77 21.40 -5.90
CA SER A 105 0.96 22.62 -5.92
C SER A 105 0.91 23.31 -4.56
N GLU A 106 0.74 24.62 -4.56
CA GLU A 106 0.70 25.44 -3.34
C GLU A 106 -0.32 24.95 -2.29
N PRO A 107 -1.60 24.68 -2.63
CA PRO A 107 -2.56 24.21 -1.63
C PRO A 107 -2.19 22.83 -1.06
N VAL A 108 -1.55 21.95 -1.86
CA VAL A 108 -1.12 20.63 -1.38
C VAL A 108 0.06 20.75 -0.44
N LEU A 109 1.11 21.50 -0.80
CA LEU A 109 2.28 21.64 0.08
C LEU A 109 1.93 22.38 1.39
N ARG A 110 1.07 23.38 1.32
CA ARG A 110 0.63 24.13 2.51
C ARG A 110 -0.15 23.26 3.50
N ASP A 111 -1.10 22.47 3.01
CA ASP A 111 -2.09 21.81 3.88
C ASP A 111 -1.78 20.33 4.12
N CYS A 112 -1.03 19.67 3.24
CA CYS A 112 -0.95 18.21 3.15
C CYS A 112 0.48 17.66 3.28
N GLN A 113 1.45 18.51 3.64
CA GLN A 113 2.85 18.13 3.83
C GLN A 113 3.16 17.82 5.29
N TYR A 114 3.77 16.67 5.55
CA TYR A 114 4.05 16.13 6.89
C TYR A 114 5.45 15.51 6.98
N ALA A 115 5.89 15.20 8.20
CA ALA A 115 7.12 14.49 8.50
C ALA A 115 6.89 13.50 9.64
N SER A 116 7.77 12.50 9.73
CA SER A 116 7.83 11.53 10.82
C SER A 116 9.28 11.17 11.13
N SER A 117 9.49 10.31 12.12
CA SER A 117 10.82 9.73 12.38
C SER A 117 11.36 8.88 11.22
N PHE A 118 10.51 8.44 10.30
CA PHE A 118 10.89 7.61 9.14
C PHE A 118 11.07 8.41 7.85
N ALA A 119 10.34 9.52 7.68
CA ALA A 119 10.36 10.31 6.46
C ALA A 119 10.42 11.80 6.77
N THR A 120 11.39 12.49 6.18
CA THR A 120 11.59 13.93 6.36
C THR A 120 10.55 14.77 5.63
N ASN A 121 9.96 14.24 4.55
CA ASN A 121 8.90 14.89 3.78
C ASN A 121 7.93 13.83 3.24
N MET A 122 6.67 13.96 3.63
CA MET A 122 5.53 13.19 3.14
C MET A 122 4.45 14.13 2.65
N ILE A 123 3.69 13.76 1.62
CA ILE A 123 2.53 14.50 1.13
C ILE A 123 1.35 13.53 1.07
N ARG A 124 0.29 13.80 1.83
CA ARG A 124 -0.85 12.88 1.98
C ARG A 124 -2.12 13.58 2.46
N GLY A 125 -3.28 12.95 2.31
CA GLY A 125 -4.56 13.52 2.74
C GLY A 125 -5.01 14.76 1.94
N TYR A 126 -4.59 14.89 0.69
CA TYR A 126 -4.92 16.06 -0.15
C TYR A 126 -6.32 15.99 -0.76
N GLY A 127 -6.88 14.81 -1.00
CA GLY A 127 -8.26 14.67 -1.46
C GLY A 127 -8.48 15.11 -2.92
N PRO A 128 -9.67 14.79 -3.49
CA PRO A 128 -9.97 14.99 -4.91
C PRO A 128 -10.07 16.47 -5.31
N GLN A 129 -10.36 17.39 -4.37
CA GLN A 129 -10.44 18.82 -4.68
C GLN A 129 -9.07 19.44 -4.98
N ARG A 130 -8.00 18.93 -4.35
CA ARG A 130 -6.63 19.45 -4.54
C ARG A 130 -5.84 18.66 -5.58
N ALA A 131 -6.20 17.40 -5.81
CA ALA A 131 -5.53 16.52 -6.77
C ALA A 131 -6.52 15.69 -7.61
N PRO A 132 -7.37 16.33 -8.42
CA PRO A 132 -8.36 15.63 -9.24
C PRO A 132 -7.73 14.63 -10.23
N PHE A 133 -6.58 14.92 -10.83
CA PHE A 133 -5.91 13.98 -11.75
C PHE A 133 -5.53 12.69 -11.04
N ILE A 134 -4.87 12.78 -9.87
CA ILE A 134 -4.47 11.62 -9.08
C ILE A 134 -5.71 10.82 -8.64
N PHE A 135 -6.74 11.49 -8.12
CA PHE A 135 -7.94 10.80 -7.66
C PHE A 135 -8.73 10.14 -8.79
N ASN A 136 -8.87 10.81 -9.94
CA ASN A 136 -9.51 10.22 -11.11
C ASN A 136 -8.71 9.02 -11.65
N ALA A 137 -7.37 9.08 -11.61
CA ALA A 137 -6.52 7.97 -12.00
C ALA A 137 -6.74 6.75 -11.08
N TRP A 138 -6.67 6.92 -9.76
CA TRP A 138 -6.80 5.81 -8.80
C TRP A 138 -8.23 5.27 -8.66
N HIS A 139 -9.23 5.98 -9.18
CA HIS A 139 -10.61 5.51 -9.29
C HIS A 139 -10.98 5.02 -10.70
N SER A 140 -10.08 5.12 -11.68
CA SER A 140 -10.36 4.68 -13.05
C SER A 140 -10.56 3.16 -13.11
N PRO A 141 -11.62 2.67 -13.77
CA PRO A 141 -11.85 1.24 -13.97
C PRO A 141 -10.67 0.53 -14.63
N GLU A 142 -9.99 1.17 -15.58
CA GLU A 142 -8.85 0.63 -16.32
C GLU A 142 -7.64 0.39 -15.41
N LEU A 143 -7.33 1.36 -14.55
CA LEU A 143 -6.27 1.21 -13.56
C LEU A 143 -6.63 0.14 -12.55
N LEU A 144 -7.82 0.19 -11.97
CA LEU A 144 -8.27 -0.77 -10.95
C LEU A 144 -8.32 -2.21 -11.48
N ALA A 145 -8.71 -2.40 -12.74
CA ALA A 145 -8.66 -3.70 -13.39
C ALA A 145 -7.22 -4.21 -13.54
N THR A 146 -6.26 -3.32 -13.85
CA THR A 146 -4.85 -3.66 -13.93
C THR A 146 -4.29 -4.07 -12.57
N ILE A 147 -4.51 -3.26 -11.53
CA ILE A 147 -4.05 -3.55 -10.16
C ILE A 147 -4.67 -4.85 -9.64
N SER A 148 -5.99 -5.02 -9.80
CA SER A 148 -6.70 -6.22 -9.36
C SER A 148 -6.20 -7.49 -10.04
N ARG A 149 -5.91 -7.42 -11.35
CA ARG A 149 -5.35 -8.54 -12.11
C ARG A 149 -3.96 -8.93 -11.64
N VAL A 150 -3.10 -7.94 -11.36
CA VAL A 150 -1.77 -8.21 -10.80
C VAL A 150 -1.88 -8.79 -9.39
N ALA A 151 -2.75 -8.22 -8.56
CA ALA A 151 -2.98 -8.67 -7.20
C ALA A 151 -3.68 -10.04 -7.12
N GLY A 152 -4.29 -10.54 -8.19
CA GLY A 152 -5.02 -11.81 -8.20
C GLY A 152 -6.34 -11.80 -7.42
N ILE A 153 -6.83 -10.61 -7.04
CA ILE A 153 -8.09 -10.38 -6.34
C ILE A 153 -8.60 -8.98 -6.68
N GLU A 154 -9.93 -8.79 -6.69
CA GLU A 154 -10.50 -7.46 -6.89
C GLU A 154 -10.19 -6.53 -5.73
N LEU A 155 -9.54 -5.41 -6.04
CA LEU A 155 -9.10 -4.38 -5.11
C LEU A 155 -9.77 -3.04 -5.43
N VAL A 156 -9.96 -2.24 -4.37
CA VAL A 156 -10.33 -0.82 -4.45
C VAL A 156 -9.41 -0.01 -3.55
N PRO A 157 -9.22 1.30 -3.78
CA PRO A 157 -8.47 2.15 -2.87
C PRO A 157 -8.99 1.98 -1.44
N ALA A 158 -8.08 1.89 -0.47
CA ALA A 158 -8.46 1.57 0.89
C ALA A 158 -9.28 2.69 1.53
N MET A 159 -8.74 3.90 1.49
CA MET A 159 -9.30 5.14 2.00
C MET A 159 -8.71 6.31 1.20
N ASP A 160 -9.49 7.35 0.96
CA ASP A 160 -9.07 8.55 0.22
C ASP A 160 -7.86 9.25 0.86
N VAL A 161 -7.75 9.21 2.19
CA VAL A 161 -6.61 9.82 2.92
C VAL A 161 -5.25 9.20 2.54
N ASP A 162 -5.25 7.95 2.06
CA ASP A 162 -4.07 7.17 1.65
C ASP A 162 -4.00 6.92 0.14
N ILE A 163 -4.85 7.58 -0.65
CA ILE A 163 -4.66 7.66 -2.09
C ILE A 163 -3.43 8.52 -2.37
N GLY A 164 -2.43 7.91 -3.02
CA GLY A 164 -1.19 8.55 -3.44
C GLY A 164 -0.41 9.24 -2.33
N HIS A 165 -0.19 8.57 -1.19
CA HIS A 165 0.78 9.01 -0.19
C HIS A 165 2.16 9.14 -0.83
N VAL A 166 2.73 10.34 -0.85
CA VAL A 166 4.04 10.59 -1.44
C VAL A 166 5.11 10.69 -0.37
N ASN A 167 6.22 9.98 -0.57
CA ASN A 167 7.45 10.19 0.17
C ASN A 167 8.45 10.94 -0.72
N VAL A 168 9.02 12.04 -0.20
CA VAL A 168 10.02 12.86 -0.90
C VAL A 168 11.34 12.77 -0.15
N SER A 169 12.35 12.22 -0.81
CA SER A 169 13.73 12.25 -0.35
C SER A 169 14.58 13.03 -1.34
N VAL A 170 15.48 13.87 -0.83
CA VAL A 170 16.39 14.70 -1.64
C VAL A 170 17.80 14.43 -1.13
N ASN A 171 18.71 14.18 -2.06
CA ASN A 171 20.12 13.99 -1.71
C ASN A 171 20.78 15.37 -1.59
N ASP A 172 21.29 15.68 -0.40
CA ASP A 172 22.03 16.92 -0.17
C ASP A 172 23.41 16.80 -0.83
N ALA A 173 23.60 17.43 -1.99
CA ALA A 173 24.88 17.43 -2.71
C ALA A 173 26.08 17.93 -1.85
N ALA A 174 25.82 18.75 -0.82
CA ALA A 174 26.85 19.20 0.12
C ALA A 174 27.33 18.08 1.07
N ALA A 175 26.48 17.11 1.41
CA ALA A 175 26.81 16.00 2.31
C ALA A 175 27.56 14.85 1.62
N GLU A 176 27.41 14.72 0.30
CA GLU A 176 28.16 13.72 -0.49
C GLU A 176 29.61 14.15 -0.71
N SER A 177 29.88 15.46 -0.79
CA SER A 177 31.24 15.99 -0.99
C SER A 177 32.20 15.77 0.20
N THR A 178 31.68 15.48 1.40
CA THR A 178 32.49 15.16 2.59
C THR A 178 32.68 13.67 2.83
N LYS A 179 32.00 12.79 2.08
CA LYS A 179 32.15 11.32 2.21
C LYS A 179 33.02 10.68 1.13
N SER A 180 33.45 11.41 0.11
CA SER A 180 34.42 10.91 -0.87
C SER A 180 35.86 10.95 -0.32
N ARG A 181 36.18 10.21 0.76
CA ARG A 181 37.58 9.93 1.14
C ARG A 181 37.84 8.79 2.14
N SER A 182 36.92 7.87 2.35
CA SER A 182 37.25 6.60 3.03
C SER A 182 36.96 5.43 2.09
N THR A 183 38.03 4.95 1.45
CA THR A 183 38.11 3.59 0.94
C THR A 183 38.05 2.64 2.12
N ASP A 184 36.87 2.12 2.43
CA ASP A 184 36.72 0.89 3.20
C ASP A 184 35.53 0.13 2.60
N ASP A 185 35.81 -1.08 2.11
CA ASP A 185 34.88 -2.05 1.55
C ASP A 185 33.84 -2.49 2.61
N THR A 186 32.85 -1.62 2.85
CA THR A 186 31.63 -1.97 3.55
C THR A 186 30.46 -1.66 2.62
N ASP A 187 29.62 -2.66 2.40
CA ASP A 187 28.49 -2.71 1.48
C ASP A 187 27.51 -1.52 1.70
N ASP A 188 27.78 -0.38 1.04
CA ASP A 188 27.06 0.91 1.18
C ASP A 188 25.60 0.82 0.65
N ASP A 189 25.29 -0.21 -0.13
CA ASP A 189 23.95 -0.56 -0.61
C ASP A 189 22.98 -1.04 0.50
N SER A 190 23.46 -1.12 1.75
CA SER A 190 22.68 -1.60 2.91
C SER A 190 21.94 -0.51 3.68
N VAL A 191 22.17 0.79 3.39
CA VAL A 191 21.55 1.88 4.16
C VAL A 191 20.06 2.03 3.81
N PRO A 192 19.13 1.90 4.79
CA PRO A 192 17.69 2.01 4.54
C PRO A 192 17.27 3.43 4.13
N ALA A 193 16.43 3.55 3.11
CA ALA A 193 15.59 4.74 2.90
C ALA A 193 14.37 4.72 3.82
N PHE A 194 13.82 3.53 4.05
CA PHE A 194 12.78 3.21 5.03
C PHE A 194 13.19 1.93 5.72
N ALA A 195 13.08 1.80 7.04
CA ALA A 195 13.48 0.59 7.78
C ALA A 195 12.56 -0.60 7.48
N TRP A 196 12.96 -1.81 7.88
CA TRP A 196 12.12 -3.01 7.79
C TRP A 196 10.76 -2.80 8.47
N HIS A 197 9.68 -3.08 7.75
CA HIS A 197 8.32 -2.95 8.28
C HIS A 197 7.32 -3.85 7.54
N HIS A 198 6.13 -3.96 8.13
CA HIS A 198 4.91 -4.40 7.48
C HIS A 198 4.01 -3.19 7.27
N ASP A 199 3.24 -3.21 6.18
CA ASP A 199 2.25 -2.17 5.92
C ASP A 199 1.01 -2.33 6.80
N SER A 200 0.32 -1.22 6.99
CA SER A 200 -0.99 -1.18 7.63
C SER A 200 -2.10 -1.82 6.79
N TYR A 201 -1.91 -1.91 5.47
CA TYR A 201 -2.92 -2.29 4.49
C TYR A 201 -2.61 -3.63 3.82
N PRO A 202 -3.63 -4.43 3.44
CA PRO A 202 -3.44 -5.71 2.75
C PRO A 202 -2.55 -5.59 1.50
N PHE A 203 -2.83 -4.61 0.64
CA PHE A 203 -2.08 -4.36 -0.58
C PHE A 203 -1.67 -2.90 -0.70
N VAL A 204 -0.53 -2.69 -1.34
CA VAL A 204 -0.04 -1.37 -1.75
C VAL A 204 0.42 -1.41 -3.21
N CYS A 205 0.29 -0.28 -3.89
CA CYS A 205 0.92 -0.01 -5.17
C CYS A 205 1.92 1.13 -5.01
N VAL A 206 3.21 0.83 -5.16
CA VAL A 206 4.30 1.81 -5.07
C VAL A 206 4.70 2.23 -6.48
N THR A 207 4.52 3.51 -6.80
CA THR A 207 4.84 4.13 -8.10
C THR A 207 6.04 5.06 -7.95
N MET A 208 7.02 4.97 -8.85
CA MET A 208 8.15 5.91 -8.86
C MET A 208 7.82 7.17 -9.67
N LEU A 209 8.02 8.34 -9.08
CA LEU A 209 7.78 9.65 -9.72
C LEU A 209 9.07 10.41 -10.03
N SER A 210 10.20 9.97 -9.48
CA SER A 210 11.52 10.49 -9.84
C SER A 210 12.01 9.86 -11.13
N ASP A 211 12.74 10.65 -11.91
CA ASP A 211 13.65 10.11 -12.90
C ASP A 211 14.81 9.42 -12.17
N CYS A 212 14.95 8.12 -12.41
CA CYS A 212 15.99 7.29 -11.80
C CYS A 212 17.17 7.04 -12.73
N GLU A 213 17.27 7.78 -13.84
CA GLU A 213 18.45 7.69 -14.71
C GLU A 213 19.73 8.02 -13.94
N GLY A 214 20.73 7.12 -14.03
CA GLY A 214 22.00 7.24 -13.31
C GLY A 214 21.95 6.90 -11.81
N MET A 215 20.79 6.53 -11.27
CA MET A 215 20.69 6.06 -9.88
C MET A 215 21.15 4.60 -9.77
N VAL A 216 22.01 4.33 -8.79
CA VAL A 216 22.43 2.97 -8.39
C VAL A 216 21.79 2.64 -7.04
N GLY A 217 21.25 1.44 -6.89
CA GLY A 217 20.50 1.01 -5.71
C GLY A 217 19.01 1.37 -5.78
N GLY A 218 18.37 1.51 -4.62
CA GLY A 218 16.95 1.85 -4.51
C GLY A 218 15.98 0.67 -4.59
N GLU A 219 16.50 -0.55 -4.52
CA GLU A 219 15.73 -1.79 -4.51
C GLU A 219 14.75 -1.85 -3.34
N THR A 220 13.70 -2.65 -3.53
CA THR A 220 12.88 -3.12 -2.41
C THR A 220 13.46 -4.45 -1.96
N ALA A 221 14.02 -4.46 -0.75
CA ALA A 221 14.42 -5.67 -0.07
C ALA A 221 13.21 -6.27 0.64
N VAL A 222 13.06 -7.59 0.54
CA VAL A 222 11.93 -8.35 1.08
C VAL A 222 12.47 -9.54 1.85
N LYS A 223 11.94 -9.80 3.05
CA LYS A 223 12.26 -11.02 3.79
C LYS A 223 11.28 -12.13 3.45
N THR A 224 11.82 -13.30 3.14
CA THR A 224 11.02 -14.54 3.01
C THR A 224 10.72 -15.13 4.39
N ALA A 225 9.84 -16.12 4.46
CA ALA A 225 9.49 -16.79 5.71
C ALA A 225 10.67 -17.51 6.39
N ASN A 226 11.73 -17.85 5.64
CA ASN A 226 12.93 -18.47 6.20
C ASN A 226 13.99 -17.46 6.69
N GLY A 227 13.72 -16.15 6.54
CA GLY A 227 14.62 -15.06 6.91
C GLY A 227 15.59 -14.61 5.82
N GLU A 228 15.59 -15.23 4.65
CA GLU A 228 16.36 -14.80 3.48
C GLU A 228 15.88 -13.43 2.98
N VAL A 229 16.81 -12.58 2.56
CA VAL A 229 16.51 -11.26 1.99
C VAL A 229 16.65 -11.32 0.47
N LEU A 230 15.54 -11.12 -0.23
CA LEU A 230 15.49 -10.97 -1.67
C LEU A 230 15.44 -9.48 -2.03
N LYS A 231 16.29 -9.04 -2.96
CA LYS A 231 16.27 -7.67 -3.49
C LYS A 231 15.56 -7.66 -4.84
N PHE A 232 14.53 -6.83 -4.97
CA PHE A 232 13.82 -6.62 -6.22
C PHE A 232 14.20 -5.26 -6.79
N ARG A 233 14.48 -5.24 -8.10
CA ARG A 233 14.83 -4.02 -8.82
C ARG A 233 13.80 -2.93 -8.51
N GLY A 234 14.29 -1.75 -8.14
CA GLY A 234 13.42 -0.60 -7.86
C GLY A 234 12.66 -0.14 -9.11
N PRO A 235 11.48 0.47 -8.94
CA PRO A 235 10.72 1.02 -10.06
C PRO A 235 11.45 2.22 -10.70
N LEU A 236 11.45 2.26 -12.04
CA LEU A 236 11.80 3.45 -12.82
C LEU A 236 10.61 4.42 -12.89
N MET A 237 10.84 5.67 -13.28
CA MET A 237 9.79 6.68 -13.42
C MET A 237 8.55 6.15 -14.16
N GLY A 238 7.37 6.31 -13.56
CA GLY A 238 6.08 5.87 -14.11
C GLY A 238 5.80 4.36 -13.97
N THR A 239 6.78 3.57 -13.51
CA THR A 239 6.56 2.16 -13.20
C THR A 239 6.08 1.97 -11.77
N ALA A 240 5.39 0.86 -11.53
CA ALA A 240 4.83 0.52 -10.24
C ALA A 240 5.10 -0.93 -9.85
N VAL A 241 5.07 -1.18 -8.54
CA VAL A 241 5.08 -2.50 -7.91
C VAL A 241 3.82 -2.64 -7.08
N VAL A 242 3.07 -3.72 -7.31
CA VAL A 242 1.96 -4.15 -6.45
C VAL A 242 2.47 -5.22 -5.50
N MET A 243 2.19 -5.06 -4.20
CA MET A 243 2.70 -5.94 -3.14
C MET A 243 1.68 -6.11 -2.01
N GLN A 244 1.66 -7.31 -1.42
CA GLN A 244 0.86 -7.65 -0.25
C GLN A 244 1.58 -7.25 1.05
N GLY A 245 1.83 -5.94 1.21
CA GLY A 245 2.74 -5.38 2.22
C GLY A 245 2.35 -5.65 3.68
N ARG A 246 1.08 -5.97 3.96
CA ARG A 246 0.64 -6.39 5.31
C ARG A 246 1.38 -7.62 5.80
N TYR A 247 1.72 -8.54 4.90
CA TYR A 247 2.29 -9.85 5.22
C TYR A 247 3.76 -9.95 4.89
N ILE A 248 4.24 -9.12 3.98
CA ILE A 248 5.61 -9.16 3.47
C ILE A 248 6.42 -8.10 4.21
N GLU A 249 7.37 -8.54 5.05
CA GLU A 249 8.30 -7.63 5.70
C GLU A 249 9.27 -7.09 4.65
N HIS A 250 9.33 -5.77 4.50
CA HIS A 250 10.08 -5.16 3.42
C HIS A 250 10.77 -3.86 3.85
N GLN A 251 11.75 -3.47 3.04
CA GLN A 251 12.59 -2.30 3.23
C GLN A 251 12.87 -1.64 1.87
N ALA A 252 12.77 -0.33 1.79
CA ALA A 252 13.30 0.40 0.64
C ALA A 252 14.77 0.76 0.90
N LEU A 253 15.67 0.37 0.00
CA LEU A 253 17.08 0.74 0.07
C LEU A 253 17.28 2.17 -0.46
N LYS A 254 18.34 2.83 0.00
CA LYS A 254 18.75 4.11 -0.59
C LYS A 254 19.28 3.89 -2.00
N ALA A 255 19.21 4.95 -2.78
CA ALA A 255 19.81 5.00 -4.09
C ALA A 255 20.82 6.17 -4.12
N ILE A 256 21.97 5.93 -4.74
CA ILE A 256 23.09 6.85 -4.85
C ILE A 256 23.11 7.43 -6.28
N GLY A 257 23.54 8.69 -6.42
CA GLY A 257 23.71 9.34 -7.73
C GLY A 257 22.47 10.09 -8.27
N GLY A 258 21.32 9.98 -7.59
CA GLY A 258 20.10 10.73 -7.92
C GLY A 258 20.02 12.07 -7.20
N ARG A 259 19.32 13.06 -7.79
CA ARG A 259 19.01 14.33 -7.11
C ARG A 259 17.86 14.20 -6.11
N GLU A 260 16.90 13.32 -6.41
CA GLU A 260 15.67 13.13 -5.65
C GLU A 260 15.16 11.69 -5.79
N ARG A 261 14.45 11.21 -4.78
CA ARG A 261 13.66 9.97 -4.81
C ARG A 261 12.26 10.27 -4.30
N ILE A 262 11.31 10.34 -5.23
CA ILE A 262 9.90 10.63 -4.98
C ILE A 262 9.11 9.39 -5.37
N SER A 263 8.46 8.79 -4.37
CA SER A 263 7.61 7.62 -4.56
C SER A 263 6.19 7.91 -4.09
N MET A 264 5.20 7.50 -4.87
CA MET A 264 3.79 7.56 -4.51
C MET A 264 3.28 6.17 -4.17
N VAL A 265 2.61 6.03 -3.03
CA VAL A 265 2.06 4.77 -2.51
C VAL A 265 0.56 4.93 -2.41
N THR A 266 -0.18 4.05 -3.08
CA THR A 266 -1.64 3.95 -2.91
C THR A 266 -1.96 2.62 -2.25
N ALA A 267 -2.71 2.68 -1.15
CA ALA A 267 -3.16 1.52 -0.40
C ALA A 267 -4.47 0.96 -0.95
N PHE A 268 -4.63 -0.37 -0.86
CA PHE A 268 -5.79 -1.09 -1.36
C PHE A 268 -6.36 -2.05 -0.32
N ARG A 269 -7.69 -2.22 -0.39
CA ARG A 269 -8.46 -3.21 0.34
C ARG A 269 -9.24 -4.10 -0.63
N PRO A 270 -9.65 -5.33 -0.22
CA PRO A 270 -10.52 -6.13 -1.07
C PRO A 270 -11.83 -5.41 -1.34
N LYS A 271 -12.28 -5.47 -2.60
CA LYS A 271 -13.57 -4.90 -3.00
C LYS A 271 -14.76 -5.60 -2.34
N SER A 272 -14.66 -6.92 -2.22
CA SER A 272 -15.72 -7.73 -1.61
C SER A 272 -15.70 -7.61 -0.08
N PRO A 273 -16.82 -7.22 0.55
CA PRO A 273 -16.92 -7.13 2.01
C PRO A 273 -16.90 -8.50 2.69
N LEU A 274 -17.00 -9.60 1.92
CA LEU A 274 -16.95 -10.97 2.43
C LEU A 274 -15.53 -11.51 2.52
N VAL A 275 -14.56 -10.84 1.91
CA VAL A 275 -13.13 -11.16 2.04
C VAL A 275 -12.64 -10.61 3.38
N LYS A 276 -11.64 -11.26 3.96
CA LYS A 276 -10.97 -10.79 5.16
C LYS A 276 -10.29 -9.45 4.88
N ASP A 277 -10.45 -8.48 5.77
CA ASP A 277 -9.77 -7.18 5.72
C ASP A 277 -9.09 -6.93 7.06
N GLU A 278 -7.75 -6.92 7.03
CA GLU A 278 -6.87 -6.78 8.19
C GLU A 278 -6.12 -5.45 8.19
N THR A 279 -6.74 -4.44 7.58
CA THR A 279 -6.32 -3.06 7.69
C THR A 279 -6.24 -2.64 9.16
N VAL A 280 -5.10 -2.11 9.56
CA VAL A 280 -4.84 -1.53 10.88
C VAL A 280 -4.37 -0.08 10.72
N LEU A 281 -4.59 0.78 11.72
CA LEU A 281 -4.25 2.20 11.65
C LEU A 281 -2.94 2.54 12.38
N THR A 282 -2.25 1.54 12.92
CA THR A 282 -1.06 1.66 13.77
C THR A 282 0.04 2.56 13.21
N SER A 283 0.45 2.40 11.94
CA SER A 283 1.46 3.26 11.34
C SER A 283 0.91 4.58 10.78
N LEU A 284 -0.41 4.71 10.68
CA LEU A 284 -1.08 5.84 10.02
C LEU A 284 -1.45 6.97 10.99
N ARG A 285 -1.81 6.65 12.24
CA ARG A 285 -2.26 7.66 13.23
C ARG A 285 -1.27 8.80 13.42
N GLY A 286 0.01 8.45 13.57
CA GLY A 286 1.08 9.41 13.82
C GLY A 286 1.34 10.38 12.66
N ILE A 287 0.87 10.06 11.46
CA ILE A 287 1.16 10.81 10.23
C ILE A 287 -0.10 11.37 9.56
N SER A 288 -1.28 11.19 10.18
CA SER A 288 -2.60 11.59 9.64
C SER A 288 -3.31 12.61 10.51
N GLU A 289 -4.18 13.39 9.88
CA GLU A 289 -5.27 14.05 10.61
C GLU A 289 -6.26 12.96 11.08
N LEU A 290 -6.35 12.75 12.39
CA LEU A 290 -7.14 11.67 12.97
C LEU A 290 -8.64 11.73 12.63
N PRO A 291 -9.31 12.90 12.65
CA PRO A 291 -10.72 12.97 12.27
C PRO A 291 -10.99 12.46 10.85
N GLU A 292 -10.09 12.75 9.90
CA GLU A 292 -10.20 12.28 8.52
C GLU A 292 -9.95 10.77 8.43
N LEU A 293 -8.85 10.30 9.05
CA LEU A 293 -8.50 8.88 9.05
C LEU A 293 -9.59 8.01 9.70
N TYR A 294 -10.07 8.40 10.87
CA TYR A 294 -11.05 7.63 11.64
C TYR A 294 -12.44 7.68 11.03
N SER A 295 -12.86 8.81 10.46
CA SER A 295 -14.15 8.90 9.79
C SER A 295 -14.19 7.99 8.57
N GLN A 296 -13.20 8.04 7.69
CA GLN A 296 -13.12 7.16 6.52
C GLN A 296 -13.04 5.68 6.93
N TYR A 297 -12.21 5.35 7.93
CA TYR A 297 -12.09 3.98 8.42
C TYR A 297 -13.41 3.46 8.97
N ALA A 298 -14.06 4.21 9.87
CA ALA A 298 -15.33 3.82 10.44
C ALA A 298 -16.42 3.68 9.38
N LEU A 299 -16.52 4.61 8.44
CA LEU A 299 -17.50 4.58 7.35
C LEU A 299 -17.40 3.28 6.55
N TYR A 300 -16.24 2.98 5.97
CA TYR A 300 -16.14 1.80 5.11
C TYR A 300 -16.27 0.48 5.90
N ARG A 301 -15.83 0.45 7.16
CA ARG A 301 -15.98 -0.73 8.02
C ARG A 301 -17.45 -1.00 8.35
N LEU A 302 -18.23 0.05 8.60
CA LEU A 302 -19.68 -0.07 8.83
C LEU A 302 -20.43 -0.45 7.55
N GLU A 303 -20.08 0.10 6.39
CA GLU A 303 -20.62 -0.33 5.09
C GLU A 303 -20.33 -1.81 4.82
N ASN A 304 -19.10 -2.27 5.06
CA ASN A 304 -18.75 -3.68 4.95
C ASN A 304 -19.59 -4.55 5.90
N LEU A 305 -19.81 -4.11 7.14
CA LEU A 305 -20.65 -4.83 8.11
C LEU A 305 -22.11 -4.91 7.62
N GLU A 306 -22.65 -3.82 7.07
CA GLU A 306 -23.99 -3.80 6.49
C GLU A 306 -24.14 -4.87 5.39
N GLU A 307 -23.22 -4.91 4.42
CA GLU A 307 -23.26 -5.88 3.33
C GLU A 307 -23.07 -7.32 3.83
N ARG A 308 -22.19 -7.53 4.82
CA ARG A 308 -22.00 -8.85 5.46
C ARG A 308 -23.30 -9.32 6.11
N VAL A 309 -23.96 -8.47 6.90
CA VAL A 309 -25.25 -8.80 7.55
C VAL A 309 -26.33 -9.06 6.50
N ARG A 310 -26.40 -8.24 5.44
CA ARG A 310 -27.36 -8.43 4.33
C ARG A 310 -27.17 -9.77 3.63
N ALA A 311 -25.92 -10.16 3.38
CA ALA A 311 -25.59 -11.47 2.79
C ALA A 311 -26.01 -12.63 3.70
N GLN A 312 -25.80 -12.52 5.02
CA GLN A 312 -26.24 -13.55 5.97
C GLN A 312 -27.76 -13.63 6.07
N LEU A 313 -28.45 -12.49 6.08
CA LEU A 313 -29.91 -12.43 6.09
C LEU A 313 -30.51 -13.09 4.85
N LYS A 314 -29.89 -12.90 3.68
CA LYS A 314 -30.29 -13.59 2.45
C LYS A 314 -30.20 -15.11 2.60
N LYS A 315 -29.07 -15.63 3.09
CA LYS A 315 -28.89 -17.08 3.35
C LYS A 315 -29.92 -17.62 4.35
N LEU A 316 -30.19 -16.88 5.42
CA LEU A 316 -31.17 -17.27 6.43
C LEU A 316 -32.60 -17.32 5.86
N ARG A 317 -32.98 -16.37 5.00
CA ARG A 317 -34.28 -16.39 4.31
C ARG A 317 -34.42 -17.62 3.40
N GLU A 318 -33.37 -17.98 2.67
CA GLU A 318 -33.34 -19.18 1.82
C GLU A 318 -33.49 -20.47 2.65
N GLN A 319 -32.80 -20.55 3.80
CA GLN A 319 -32.95 -21.66 4.75
C GLN A 319 -34.36 -21.74 5.32
N HIS A 320 -34.91 -20.60 5.77
CA HIS A 320 -36.26 -20.51 6.31
C HIS A 320 -37.33 -20.96 5.30
N ALA A 321 -37.21 -20.54 4.03
CA ALA A 321 -38.11 -20.98 2.95
C ALA A 321 -38.07 -22.50 2.74
N ARG A 322 -36.93 -23.14 2.99
CA ARG A 322 -36.74 -24.61 2.96
C ARG A 322 -37.09 -25.29 4.28
N ARG A 323 -37.54 -24.54 5.30
CA ARG A 323 -37.80 -25.00 6.67
C ARG A 323 -36.59 -25.70 7.31
N CYS A 324 -35.38 -25.29 6.94
CA CYS A 324 -34.15 -25.71 7.59
C CYS A 324 -33.55 -24.55 8.38
N PHE A 325 -32.74 -24.88 9.39
CA PHE A 325 -31.98 -23.91 10.17
C PHE A 325 -30.67 -24.54 10.60
N ASP A 326 -29.56 -23.87 10.31
CA ASP A 326 -28.22 -24.32 10.67
C ASP A 326 -27.68 -23.46 11.81
N VAL A 327 -27.73 -24.01 13.03
CA VAL A 327 -27.32 -23.33 14.25
C VAL A 327 -25.82 -23.02 14.22
N ASP A 328 -24.99 -23.93 13.72
CA ASP A 328 -23.53 -23.76 13.73
C ASP A 328 -23.11 -22.72 12.69
N ALA A 329 -23.72 -22.74 11.50
CA ALA A 329 -23.46 -21.74 10.47
C ALA A 329 -23.82 -20.32 10.93
N ILE A 330 -25.00 -20.12 11.56
CA ILE A 330 -25.38 -18.77 12.02
C ILE A 330 -24.52 -18.31 13.20
N ARG A 331 -24.16 -19.20 14.12
CA ARG A 331 -23.25 -18.88 15.23
C ARG A 331 -21.86 -18.51 14.72
N GLY A 332 -21.34 -19.24 13.72
CA GLY A 332 -20.08 -18.93 13.06
C GLY A 332 -20.10 -17.55 12.40
N ALA A 333 -21.13 -17.28 11.59
CA ALA A 333 -21.29 -15.99 10.91
C ALA A 333 -21.38 -14.80 11.87
N LEU A 334 -22.12 -14.95 12.98
CA LEU A 334 -22.21 -13.94 14.04
C LEU A 334 -20.88 -13.79 14.80
N GLY A 335 -20.17 -14.90 15.03
CA GLY A 335 -18.83 -14.90 15.61
C GLY A 335 -17.82 -14.13 14.75
N GLU A 336 -17.86 -14.29 13.43
CA GLU A 336 -17.05 -13.51 12.49
C GLU A 336 -17.37 -12.01 12.56
N GLN A 337 -18.65 -11.63 12.66
CA GLN A 337 -19.02 -10.21 12.77
C GLN A 337 -18.56 -9.62 14.11
N ARG A 338 -18.64 -10.40 15.20
CA ARG A 338 -18.09 -10.00 16.49
C ARG A 338 -16.58 -9.74 16.38
N ALA A 339 -15.83 -10.66 15.79
CA ALA A 339 -14.38 -10.50 15.59
C ALA A 339 -14.05 -9.28 14.70
N PHE A 340 -14.86 -9.01 13.67
CA PHE A 340 -14.72 -7.84 12.81
C PHE A 340 -14.93 -6.53 13.57
N LEU A 341 -15.96 -6.46 14.43
CA LEU A 341 -16.21 -5.32 15.30
C LEU A 341 -15.10 -5.12 16.33
N GLU A 342 -14.67 -6.19 17.00
CA GLU A 342 -13.54 -6.15 17.96
C GLU A 342 -12.23 -5.68 17.30
N ALA A 343 -11.95 -6.12 16.07
CA ALA A 343 -10.81 -5.63 15.31
C ALA A 343 -10.94 -4.14 14.98
N THR A 344 -12.14 -3.70 14.58
CA THR A 344 -12.42 -2.28 14.26
C THR A 344 -12.27 -1.40 15.51
N LEU A 345 -12.79 -1.84 16.66
CA LEU A 345 -12.69 -1.11 17.94
C LEU A 345 -11.25 -0.95 18.40
N ARG A 346 -10.42 -1.98 18.24
CA ARG A 346 -8.98 -1.90 18.57
C ARG A 346 -8.24 -0.81 17.80
N GLU A 347 -8.75 -0.43 16.63
CA GLU A 347 -8.13 0.61 15.82
C GLU A 347 -8.67 2.03 16.09
N LEU A 348 -9.79 2.17 16.81
CA LEU A 348 -10.37 3.47 17.16
C LEU A 348 -10.02 3.83 18.60
N VAL A 349 -8.85 4.43 18.77
CA VAL A 349 -8.29 4.80 20.09
C VAL A 349 -7.99 6.29 20.17
N ASP A 350 -8.09 6.86 21.36
CA ASP A 350 -7.65 8.23 21.64
C ASP A 350 -6.11 8.29 21.70
N VAL A 351 -5.51 9.36 21.15
CA VAL A 351 -4.05 9.48 20.92
C VAL A 351 -3.40 10.72 21.55
#